data_AF-X0ZD56-F1
#
_entry.id   AF-X0ZD56-F1
#
_cell.length_a   1.000
_cell.length_b   1.000
_cell.length_c   1.000
_cell.angle_alpha   90.00
_cell.angle_beta   90.00
_cell.angle_gamma   90.00
#
_symmetry.space_group_name_H-M   'P 1'
#
loop_
_entity.id
_entity.type
_entity.pdbx_description
1 polymer ?
#
loop_
_entity_poly.entity_id
_entity_poly.type
_entity_poly.pdbx_seq_one_letter_code
_entity_poly.pdbx_strand_id
1 'polypeptide(L)'
;KSSGVVTFTPALDDKCDATDKFRIVNTTGISSSNIVTGSAVERAVALLKHNKAPKYDGKNYVGIMSPFVTYDFMQDSAWVNAQHYASPEAIKDGELGKWGGVRFYEDTEAWTEAVTDGTDCSSTPAKGFGFYDADGAVNHTPIFGKHAYAGTRIAGVKDKLIIKVSGPQDTSNATNAFSVVSWRVWFVAVPLNGLFGVNLLSGASTVA
;
A
#
# COMPACT_ATOMS: atom_id res chain seq x y z
N LYS A 1 28.33 -0.89 -1.80
CA LYS A 1 28.08 -1.85 -2.91
C LYS A 1 28.21 -3.25 -2.33
N SER A 2 27.10 -3.95 -2.04
CA SER A 2 27.19 -5.35 -1.64
C SER A 2 27.55 -6.20 -2.85
N SER A 3 28.41 -7.21 -2.63
CA SER A 3 28.86 -8.19 -3.64
C SER A 3 28.02 -9.47 -3.63
N GLY A 4 26.84 -9.43 -3.02
CA GLY A 4 25.97 -10.59 -2.81
C GLY A 4 25.30 -11.05 -4.10
N VAL A 5 25.20 -12.37 -4.28
CA VAL A 5 24.36 -12.98 -5.31
C VAL A 5 22.91 -12.91 -4.85
N VAL A 6 22.06 -12.20 -5.59
CA VAL A 6 20.61 -12.18 -5.35
C VAL A 6 19.98 -13.35 -6.10
N THR A 7 19.40 -14.29 -5.35
CA THR A 7 18.73 -15.46 -5.93
C THR A 7 17.23 -15.21 -5.94
N PHE A 8 16.60 -15.31 -7.11
CA PHE A 8 15.15 -15.16 -7.26
C PHE A 8 14.50 -16.52 -7.47
N THR A 9 13.37 -16.73 -6.79
CA THR A 9 12.47 -17.85 -7.06
C THR A 9 11.20 -17.26 -7.69
N PRO A 10 10.74 -17.75 -8.85
CA PRO A 10 9.52 -17.25 -9.46
C PRO A 10 8.31 -17.46 -8.54
N ALA A 11 7.36 -16.53 -8.56
CA ALA A 11 6.09 -16.65 -7.84
C ALA A 11 5.09 -17.60 -8.54
N LEU A 12 5.42 -18.04 -9.75
CA LEU A 12 4.69 -19.01 -10.57
C LEU A 12 5.50 -20.31 -10.63
N ASP A 13 4.83 -21.46 -10.75
CA ASP A 13 5.46 -22.79 -10.82
C ASP A 13 6.35 -22.99 -12.07
N ASP A 14 6.29 -22.06 -13.04
CA ASP A 14 7.08 -22.11 -14.25
C ASP A 14 8.52 -21.61 -14.00
N LYS A 15 9.49 -22.39 -14.49
CA LYS A 15 10.92 -22.07 -14.42
C LYS A 15 11.22 -20.82 -15.25
N CYS A 16 11.99 -19.89 -14.71
CA CYS A 16 12.45 -18.70 -15.45
C CYS A 16 13.51 -19.06 -16.50
N ASP A 17 13.48 -18.36 -17.64
CA ASP A 17 14.46 -18.46 -18.72
C ASP A 17 15.56 -17.41 -18.56
N ALA A 18 16.75 -17.68 -19.13
CA ALA A 18 17.91 -16.80 -19.04
C ALA A 18 17.70 -15.41 -19.67
N THR A 19 16.67 -15.25 -20.49
CA THR A 19 16.29 -13.98 -21.14
C THR A 19 15.27 -13.18 -20.37
N ASP A 20 14.72 -13.73 -19.28
CA ASP A 20 13.72 -13.04 -18.48
C ASP A 20 14.33 -11.80 -17.82
N LYS A 21 13.67 -10.66 -18.04
CA LYS A 21 14.09 -9.38 -17.48
C LYS A 21 13.27 -9.11 -16.22
N PHE A 22 13.94 -8.85 -15.13
CA PHE A 22 13.32 -8.33 -13.91
C PHE A 22 13.82 -6.91 -13.65
N ARG A 23 12.95 -6.08 -13.07
CA ARG A 23 13.28 -4.70 -12.74
C ARG A 23 13.62 -4.63 -11.24
N ILE A 24 14.86 -4.27 -10.92
CA ILE A 24 15.22 -3.85 -9.58
C ILE A 24 14.96 -2.35 -9.47
N VAL A 25 14.11 -1.97 -8.53
CA VAL A 25 13.95 -0.58 -8.10
C VAL A 25 14.72 -0.43 -6.80
N ASN A 26 15.65 0.52 -6.75
CA ASN A 26 16.39 0.85 -5.54
C ASN A 26 15.84 2.17 -4.97
N THR A 27 15.60 2.21 -3.66
CA THR A 27 15.08 3.38 -2.92
C THR A 27 16.18 4.35 -2.47
N THR A 28 17.45 4.08 -2.77
CA THR A 28 18.54 5.02 -2.46
C THR A 28 18.39 6.34 -3.23
N GLY A 29 18.55 7.47 -2.54
CA GLY A 29 18.50 8.81 -3.12
C GLY A 29 17.11 9.43 -3.19
N ILE A 30 16.08 8.79 -2.62
CA ILE A 30 14.79 9.43 -2.37
C ILE A 30 14.94 10.35 -1.14
N SER A 31 14.62 11.62 -1.33
CA SER A 31 14.59 12.66 -0.30
C SER A 31 13.18 13.26 -0.19
N SER A 32 12.93 14.10 0.82
CA SER A 32 11.67 14.83 0.96
C SER A 32 11.30 15.70 -0.25
N SER A 33 12.28 16.09 -1.08
CA SER A 33 12.03 16.83 -2.33
C SER A 33 11.48 15.97 -3.47
N ASN A 34 11.55 14.64 -3.36
CA ASN A 34 11.05 13.71 -4.38
C ASN A 34 9.57 13.43 -4.17
N ILE A 35 8.73 14.44 -4.41
CA ILE A 35 7.29 14.38 -4.19
C ILE A 35 6.52 13.67 -5.33
N VAL A 36 5.34 13.14 -5.02
CA VAL A 36 4.41 12.62 -6.04
C VAL A 36 3.84 13.79 -6.85
N THR A 37 3.88 13.67 -8.18
CA THR A 37 3.32 14.66 -9.10
C THR A 37 2.18 14.06 -9.92
N GLY A 38 1.31 14.91 -10.48
CA GLY A 38 0.24 14.52 -11.38
C GLY A 38 0.76 13.70 -12.58
N SER A 39 1.93 14.07 -13.11
CA SER A 39 2.59 13.35 -14.20
C SER A 39 3.08 11.94 -13.82
N ALA A 40 3.46 11.73 -12.55
CA ALA A 40 3.84 10.41 -12.05
C ALA A 40 2.61 9.48 -12.00
N VAL A 41 1.46 10.00 -11.57
CA VAL A 41 0.18 9.28 -11.56
C VAL A 41 -0.26 8.93 -12.98
N GLU A 42 -0.16 9.85 -13.93
CA GLU A 42 -0.50 9.59 -15.33
C GLU A 42 0.38 8.50 -15.96
N ARG A 43 1.69 8.50 -15.66
CA ARG A 43 2.60 7.43 -16.09
C ARG A 43 2.22 6.07 -15.47
N ALA A 44 1.83 6.05 -14.20
CA ALA A 44 1.33 4.82 -13.55
C ALA A 44 0.05 4.31 -14.23
N VAL A 45 -0.89 5.22 -14.54
CA VAL A 45 -2.12 4.87 -15.27
C VAL A 45 -1.82 4.37 -16.68
N ALA A 46 -0.86 4.96 -17.38
CA ALA A 46 -0.44 4.50 -18.70
C ALA A 46 0.12 3.07 -18.65
N LEU A 47 0.92 2.76 -17.62
CA LEU A 47 1.43 1.41 -17.37
C LEU A 47 0.29 0.41 -17.08
N LEU A 48 -0.67 0.77 -16.23
CA LEU A 48 -1.83 -0.08 -15.93
C LEU A 48 -2.68 -0.34 -17.19
N LYS A 49 -2.90 0.69 -18.02
CA LYS A 49 -3.59 0.55 -19.31
C LYS A 49 -2.82 -0.34 -20.28
N HIS A 50 -1.49 -0.19 -20.36
CA HIS A 50 -0.62 -1.05 -21.17
C HIS A 50 -0.74 -2.52 -20.76
N ASN A 51 -0.77 -2.77 -19.45
CA ASN A 51 -0.97 -4.11 -18.87
C ASN A 51 -2.43 -4.60 -18.97
N LYS A 52 -3.35 -3.83 -19.57
CA LYS A 52 -4.79 -4.13 -19.68
C LYS A 52 -5.45 -4.37 -18.32
N ALA A 53 -4.97 -3.69 -17.28
CA ALA A 53 -5.54 -3.79 -15.94
C ALA A 53 -7.00 -3.29 -15.96
N PRO A 54 -7.97 -4.09 -15.50
CA PRO A 54 -9.35 -3.65 -15.45
C PRO A 54 -9.54 -2.59 -14.36
N LYS A 55 -10.47 -1.67 -14.57
CA LYS A 55 -10.83 -0.64 -13.58
C LYS A 55 -11.89 -1.15 -12.60
N TYR A 56 -11.98 -0.54 -11.43
CA TYR A 56 -13.09 -0.76 -10.51
C TYR A 56 -14.36 -0.14 -11.11
N ASP A 57 -15.43 -0.95 -11.18
CA ASP A 57 -16.73 -0.63 -11.82
C ASP A 57 -16.62 -0.03 -13.23
N GLY A 58 -15.54 -0.33 -13.95
CA GLY A 58 -15.24 0.25 -15.27
C GLY A 58 -14.90 1.74 -15.27
N LYS A 59 -14.87 2.39 -14.10
CA LYS A 59 -14.74 3.85 -13.98
C LYS A 59 -13.30 4.26 -13.68
N ASN A 60 -12.77 3.84 -12.53
CA ASN A 60 -11.52 4.36 -11.97
C ASN A 60 -10.60 3.24 -11.47
N TYR A 61 -9.30 3.54 -11.44
CA TYR A 61 -8.35 2.82 -10.58
C TYR A 61 -8.47 3.32 -9.15
N VAL A 62 -7.96 2.56 -8.18
CA VAL A 62 -7.98 2.94 -6.76
C VAL A 62 -6.55 3.17 -6.30
N GLY A 63 -6.28 4.33 -5.70
CA GLY A 63 -4.99 4.65 -5.10
C GLY A 63 -5.13 4.93 -3.61
N ILE A 64 -4.07 4.67 -2.84
CA ILE A 64 -3.99 4.99 -1.41
C ILE A 64 -2.81 5.94 -1.21
N MET A 65 -3.01 7.02 -0.46
CA MET A 65 -1.99 8.05 -0.21
C MET A 65 -1.90 8.38 1.28
N SER A 66 -0.70 8.72 1.75
CA SER A 66 -0.48 9.25 3.09
C SER A 66 -0.86 10.74 3.15
N PRO A 67 -1.22 11.29 4.33
CA PRO A 67 -1.62 12.69 4.46
C PRO A 67 -0.56 13.70 4.00
N PHE A 68 0.72 13.40 4.24
CA PHE A 68 1.82 14.28 3.80
C PHE A 68 2.03 14.23 2.28
N VAL A 69 1.88 13.05 1.66
CA VAL A 69 1.94 12.94 0.19
C VAL A 69 0.71 13.58 -0.45
N THR A 70 -0.47 13.44 0.16
CA THR A 70 -1.68 14.19 -0.20
C THR A 70 -1.39 15.69 -0.25
N TYR A 71 -0.81 16.23 0.83
CA TYR A 71 -0.54 17.65 0.94
C TYR A 71 0.36 18.13 -0.21
N ASP A 72 1.47 17.44 -0.45
CA ASP A 72 2.39 17.77 -1.55
C ASP A 72 1.71 17.67 -2.92
N PHE A 73 0.87 16.65 -3.12
CA PHE A 73 0.15 16.43 -4.37
C PHE A 73 -0.86 17.55 -4.65
N MET A 74 -1.55 18.06 -3.63
CA MET A 74 -2.47 19.19 -3.76
C MET A 74 -1.76 20.51 -4.08
N GLN A 75 -0.45 20.62 -3.78
CA GLN A 75 0.36 21.78 -4.15
C GLN A 75 0.90 21.70 -5.59
N ASP A 76 0.76 20.57 -6.29
CA ASP A 76 1.19 20.45 -7.68
C ASP A 76 0.43 21.44 -8.55
N SER A 77 1.16 22.30 -9.26
CA SER A 77 0.62 23.27 -10.22
C SER A 77 -0.38 22.66 -11.22
N ALA A 78 -0.17 21.40 -11.65
CA ALA A 78 -1.09 20.72 -12.53
C ALA A 78 -2.43 20.43 -11.86
N TRP A 79 -2.40 20.03 -10.58
CA TRP A 79 -3.58 19.78 -9.77
C TRP A 79 -4.31 21.08 -9.44
N VAL A 80 -3.58 22.10 -8.98
CA VAL A 80 -4.12 23.43 -8.66
C VAL A 80 -4.82 24.04 -9.87
N ASN A 81 -4.19 24.02 -11.04
CA ASN A 81 -4.79 24.52 -12.28
C ASN A 81 -6.04 23.74 -12.66
N ALA A 82 -6.01 22.40 -12.61
CA ALA A 82 -7.19 21.59 -12.92
C ALA A 82 -8.36 21.91 -11.98
N GLN A 83 -8.08 22.14 -10.69
CA GLN A 83 -9.11 22.48 -9.72
C GLN A 83 -9.67 23.90 -9.92
N HIS A 84 -8.86 24.86 -10.37
CA HIS A 84 -9.35 26.19 -10.75
C HIS A 84 -10.35 26.15 -11.91
N TYR A 85 -10.27 25.15 -12.79
CA TYR A 85 -11.18 24.96 -13.91
C TYR A 85 -12.25 23.87 -13.67
N ALA A 86 -12.19 23.16 -12.53
CA ALA A 86 -13.13 22.09 -12.21
C ALA A 86 -14.44 22.64 -11.63
N SER A 87 -15.56 22.04 -12.03
CA SER A 87 -16.89 22.41 -11.54
C SER A 87 -17.05 22.01 -10.05
N PRO A 88 -17.75 22.81 -9.22
CA PRO A 88 -17.88 22.60 -7.75
C PRO A 88 -18.48 21.25 -7.30
N GLU A 89 -19.10 20.49 -8.22
CA GLU A 89 -19.78 19.22 -7.93
C GLU A 89 -18.81 18.05 -7.70
N ALA A 90 -17.55 18.15 -8.13
CA ALA A 90 -16.56 17.07 -8.00
C ALA A 90 -16.00 16.90 -6.56
N ILE A 91 -16.24 17.85 -5.65
CA ILE A 91 -15.62 17.93 -4.31
C ILE A 91 -16.45 17.19 -3.23
N LYS A 92 -17.69 16.78 -3.52
CA LYS A 92 -18.69 16.47 -2.48
C LYS A 92 -18.68 15.09 -1.81
N ASP A 93 -17.84 14.13 -2.23
CA ASP A 93 -17.92 12.74 -1.71
C ASP A 93 -16.78 12.32 -0.76
N GLY A 94 -16.02 13.27 -0.20
CA GLY A 94 -14.89 12.94 0.69
C GLY A 94 -13.76 12.16 -0.03
N GLU A 95 -13.75 12.22 -1.36
CA GLU A 95 -12.66 11.75 -2.20
C GLU A 95 -11.62 12.85 -2.31
N LEU A 96 -10.34 12.52 -2.15
CA LEU A 96 -9.22 13.45 -2.25
C LEU A 96 -9.11 14.14 -3.63
N GLY A 97 -9.77 13.55 -4.63
CA GLY A 97 -9.83 13.99 -6.01
C GLY A 97 -9.68 12.82 -6.98
N LYS A 98 -10.35 12.91 -8.13
CA LYS A 98 -10.10 12.01 -9.27
C LYS A 98 -9.01 12.64 -10.12
N TRP A 99 -7.83 12.03 -10.15
CA TRP A 99 -6.73 12.48 -11.01
C TRP A 99 -6.31 11.37 -11.96
N GLY A 100 -6.16 11.68 -13.26
CA GLY A 100 -5.66 10.73 -14.26
C GLY A 100 -6.52 9.44 -14.41
N GLY A 101 -7.75 9.42 -13.90
CA GLY A 101 -8.59 8.21 -13.84
C GLY A 101 -8.35 7.30 -12.62
N VAL A 102 -7.68 7.80 -11.59
CA VAL A 102 -7.49 7.18 -10.28
C VAL A 102 -8.36 7.91 -9.26
N ARG A 103 -9.06 7.16 -8.40
CA ARG A 103 -9.72 7.66 -7.19
C ARG A 103 -8.79 7.40 -6.02
N PHE A 104 -8.37 8.46 -5.33
CA PHE A 104 -7.49 8.36 -4.18
C PHE A 104 -8.27 8.33 -2.86
N TYR A 105 -7.81 7.48 -1.96
CA TYR A 105 -8.22 7.43 -0.56
C TYR A 105 -7.02 7.78 0.32
N GLU A 106 -7.26 8.63 1.31
CA GLU A 106 -6.25 8.93 2.31
C GLU A 106 -6.24 7.84 3.39
N ASP A 107 -5.05 7.42 3.80
CA ASP A 107 -4.84 6.52 4.92
C ASP A 107 -3.85 7.14 5.89
N THR A 108 -4.24 7.26 7.16
CA THR A 108 -3.38 7.82 8.21
C THR A 108 -2.26 6.87 8.60
N GLU A 109 -2.41 5.57 8.35
CA GLU A 109 -1.44 4.52 8.66
C GLU A 109 -0.81 3.96 7.36
N ALA A 110 -0.52 4.85 6.42
CA ALA A 110 0.10 4.48 5.15
C ALA A 110 1.48 3.82 5.34
N TRP A 111 1.82 2.92 4.43
CA TRP A 111 3.10 2.21 4.48
C TRP A 111 4.28 3.13 4.15
N THR A 112 5.23 3.17 5.07
CA THR A 112 6.50 3.89 4.95
C THR A 112 7.68 2.94 5.09
N GLU A 113 8.74 3.19 4.32
CA GLU A 113 9.97 2.41 4.29
C GLU A 113 11.15 3.27 4.74
N ALA A 114 12.03 2.70 5.56
CA ALA A 114 13.30 3.32 5.94
C ALA A 114 14.30 3.31 4.77
N VAL A 115 15.02 4.40 4.57
CA VAL A 115 16.13 4.42 3.60
C VAL A 115 17.31 3.67 4.21
N THR A 116 17.52 2.44 3.74
CA THR A 116 18.65 1.59 4.10
C THR A 116 19.54 1.39 2.88
N ASP A 117 20.86 1.46 3.06
CA ASP A 117 21.81 1.10 2.01
C ASP A 117 22.08 -0.42 1.94
N GLY A 118 21.36 -1.19 2.77
CA GLY A 118 21.46 -2.64 2.86
C GLY A 118 22.80 -3.14 3.42
N THR A 119 23.60 -2.29 4.07
CA THR A 119 24.90 -2.68 4.64
C THR A 119 24.86 -3.08 6.12
N ASP A 120 23.84 -2.67 6.87
CA ASP A 120 23.64 -3.07 8.27
C ASP A 120 22.95 -4.45 8.36
N CYS A 121 23.72 -5.54 8.22
CA CYS A 121 23.24 -6.91 8.45
C CYS A 121 23.43 -7.41 9.90
N SER A 122 23.78 -6.54 10.84
CA SER A 122 24.04 -6.95 12.24
C SER A 122 22.79 -6.90 13.12
N SER A 123 22.12 -8.05 13.22
CA SER A 123 21.43 -8.60 14.42
C SER A 123 20.23 -7.90 15.09
N THR A 124 19.49 -7.02 14.42
CA THR A 124 18.12 -6.57 14.81
C THR A 124 17.38 -6.35 13.50
N PRO A 125 16.13 -6.87 13.26
CA PRO A 125 15.67 -7.29 11.92
C PRO A 125 16.16 -6.32 10.85
N ALA A 126 17.24 -6.74 10.20
CA ALA A 126 18.07 -5.88 9.38
C ALA A 126 17.19 -5.37 8.25
N LYS A 127 16.83 -4.10 8.33
CA LYS A 127 15.93 -3.43 7.39
C LYS A 127 16.64 -3.42 6.04
N GLY A 128 16.30 -4.39 5.19
CA GLY A 128 16.60 -4.36 3.75
C GLY A 128 15.56 -3.51 3.01
N PHE A 129 15.60 -3.54 1.69
CA PHE A 129 14.54 -2.95 0.87
C PHE A 129 13.17 -3.57 1.20
N GLY A 130 12.14 -2.74 1.33
CA GLY A 130 10.75 -3.18 1.56
C GLY A 130 10.39 -3.53 3.01
N PHE A 131 11.10 -3.00 4.01
CA PHE A 131 10.71 -3.14 5.42
C PHE A 131 9.95 -1.91 5.91
N TYR A 132 8.82 -2.14 6.58
CA TYR A 132 8.05 -1.07 7.22
C TYR A 132 8.84 -0.40 8.34
N ASP A 133 8.75 0.91 8.37
CA ASP A 133 9.20 1.75 9.47
C ASP A 133 8.23 2.90 9.65
N ALA A 134 7.69 3.09 10.87
CA ALA A 134 6.77 4.20 11.15
C ALA A 134 7.44 5.57 10.94
N ASP A 135 8.76 5.63 11.13
CA ASP A 135 9.59 6.82 10.88
C ASP A 135 10.28 6.78 9.50
N GLY A 136 9.81 5.93 8.60
CA GLY A 136 10.39 5.74 7.27
C GLY A 136 10.26 6.99 6.38
N ALA A 137 11.34 7.34 5.69
CA ALA A 137 11.36 8.52 4.81
C ALA A 137 10.76 8.26 3.41
N VAL A 138 10.64 6.99 3.01
CA VAL A 138 10.05 6.61 1.72
C VAL A 138 8.58 6.30 1.89
N ASN A 139 7.73 7.07 1.24
CA ASN A 139 6.29 6.87 1.20
C ASN A 139 5.91 5.99 0.01
N HIS A 140 4.94 5.10 0.22
CA HIS A 140 4.39 4.26 -0.84
C HIS A 140 2.98 4.72 -1.17
N THR A 141 2.75 5.05 -2.44
CA THR A 141 1.43 5.35 -3.00
C THR A 141 1.06 4.24 -3.98
N PRO A 142 0.45 3.15 -3.50
CA PRO A 142 0.02 2.07 -4.36
C PRO A 142 -1.25 2.44 -5.13
N ILE A 143 -1.29 2.07 -6.41
CA ILE A 143 -2.40 2.25 -7.34
C ILE A 143 -2.77 0.90 -7.93
N PHE A 144 -4.05 0.55 -7.83
CA PHE A 144 -4.57 -0.76 -8.17
C PHE A 144 -5.65 -0.71 -9.26
N GLY A 145 -5.55 -1.66 -10.18
CA GLY A 145 -6.65 -2.15 -10.97
C GLY A 145 -7.46 -3.21 -10.22
N LYS A 146 -8.66 -3.47 -10.74
CA LYS A 146 -9.50 -4.57 -10.28
C LYS A 146 -8.73 -5.89 -10.45
N HIS A 147 -8.90 -6.80 -9.48
CA HIS A 147 -8.19 -8.08 -9.46
C HIS A 147 -6.65 -7.97 -9.32
N ALA A 148 -6.11 -6.88 -8.81
CA ALA A 148 -4.69 -6.84 -8.42
C ALA A 148 -4.41 -7.77 -7.23
N TYR A 149 -5.26 -7.69 -6.20
CA TYR A 149 -5.21 -8.52 -5.00
C TYR A 149 -6.62 -8.95 -4.58
N ALA A 150 -6.71 -10.00 -3.76
CA ALA A 150 -7.95 -10.46 -3.14
C ALA A 150 -7.70 -10.98 -1.73
N GLY A 151 -8.73 -10.93 -0.89
CA GLY A 151 -8.75 -11.62 0.39
C GLY A 151 -9.30 -13.03 0.23
N THR A 152 -8.53 -14.03 0.65
CA THR A 152 -9.01 -15.41 0.75
C THR A 152 -9.28 -15.77 2.20
N ARG A 153 -10.32 -16.57 2.43
CA ARG A 153 -10.64 -17.15 3.73
C ARG A 153 -10.32 -18.64 3.73
N ILE A 154 -10.06 -19.18 4.91
CA ILE A 154 -9.87 -20.62 5.07
C ILE A 154 -11.22 -21.30 4.87
N ALA A 155 -11.29 -22.21 3.90
CA ALA A 155 -12.52 -22.94 3.60
C ALA A 155 -13.05 -23.68 4.84
N GLY A 156 -14.34 -23.53 5.11
CA GLY A 156 -15.00 -24.16 6.27
C GLY A 156 -14.73 -23.51 7.62
N VAL A 157 -13.83 -22.53 7.72
CA VAL A 157 -13.60 -21.77 8.96
C VAL A 157 -14.46 -20.52 8.96
N LYS A 158 -15.44 -20.48 9.87
CA LYS A 158 -16.28 -19.29 10.08
C LYS A 158 -15.59 -18.30 11.02
N ASP A 159 -15.84 -17.03 10.79
CA ASP A 159 -15.52 -15.96 11.74
C ASP A 159 -16.30 -16.21 13.04
N LYS A 160 -15.64 -16.05 14.19
CA LYS A 160 -16.23 -16.37 15.50
C LYS A 160 -16.30 -15.12 16.35
N LEU A 161 -17.49 -14.86 16.88
CA LEU A 161 -17.67 -14.04 18.07
C LEU A 161 -17.58 -14.96 19.29
N ILE A 162 -16.63 -14.70 20.16
CA ILE A 162 -16.36 -15.48 21.37
C ILE A 162 -16.80 -14.63 22.55
N ILE A 163 -17.85 -15.09 23.22
CA ILE A 163 -18.34 -14.50 24.47
C ILE A 163 -17.96 -15.46 25.58
N LYS A 164 -16.98 -15.07 26.40
CA LYS A 164 -16.64 -15.78 27.63
C LYS A 164 -17.43 -15.17 28.77
N VAL A 165 -18.51 -15.86 29.14
CA VAL A 165 -19.28 -15.56 30.36
C VAL A 165 -18.56 -16.21 31.54
N SER A 166 -18.31 -15.41 32.57
CA SER A 166 -17.63 -15.88 33.78
C SER A 166 -18.53 -16.83 34.56
N GLY A 167 -17.96 -17.93 35.05
CA GLY A 167 -18.70 -19.00 35.70
C GLY A 167 -18.01 -19.49 36.98
N PRO A 168 -18.68 -20.34 37.77
CA PRO A 168 -18.22 -20.74 39.10
C PRO A 168 -16.83 -21.42 39.16
N GLN A 169 -16.30 -21.88 38.03
CA GLN A 169 -15.00 -22.53 37.92
C GLN A 169 -13.89 -21.61 37.35
N ASP A 170 -14.18 -20.32 37.11
CA ASP A 170 -13.20 -19.39 36.54
C ASP A 170 -12.33 -18.76 37.65
N THR A 171 -11.18 -19.39 37.93
CA THR A 171 -10.23 -18.95 38.95
C THR A 171 -9.56 -17.61 38.65
N SER A 172 -9.56 -17.19 37.38
CA SER A 172 -9.02 -15.89 36.95
C SER A 172 -9.99 -14.72 37.14
N ASN A 173 -11.27 -15.02 37.41
CA ASN A 173 -12.34 -14.06 37.63
C ASN A 173 -13.34 -14.58 38.68
N ALA A 174 -12.82 -14.91 39.88
CA ALA A 174 -13.58 -15.60 40.93
C ALA A 174 -14.82 -14.83 41.43
N THR A 175 -14.87 -13.51 41.26
CA THR A 175 -16.01 -12.65 41.64
C THR A 175 -17.01 -12.41 40.50
N ASN A 176 -16.75 -12.96 39.30
CA ASN A 176 -17.55 -12.73 38.08
C ASN A 176 -17.74 -11.23 37.74
N ALA A 177 -16.73 -10.40 37.97
CA ALA A 177 -16.84 -8.93 37.87
C ALA A 177 -16.91 -8.39 36.43
N PHE A 178 -16.52 -9.19 35.44
CA PHE A 178 -16.53 -8.82 34.02
C PHE A 178 -16.76 -10.05 33.14
N SER A 179 -17.13 -9.84 31.87
CA SER A 179 -17.17 -10.86 30.81
C SER A 179 -16.31 -10.38 29.63
N VAL A 180 -15.68 -11.31 28.92
CA VAL A 180 -14.82 -10.97 27.77
C VAL A 180 -15.55 -11.27 26.47
N VAL A 181 -15.68 -10.25 25.64
CA VAL A 181 -16.16 -10.38 24.27
C VAL A 181 -14.96 -10.19 23.35
N SER A 182 -14.69 -11.18 22.49
CA SER A 182 -13.63 -11.11 21.48
C SER A 182 -14.14 -11.62 20.15
N TRP A 183 -13.55 -11.15 19.07
CA TRP A 183 -13.85 -11.61 17.72
C TRP A 183 -12.58 -12.15 17.08
N ARG A 184 -12.73 -13.18 16.25
CA ARG A 184 -11.62 -13.77 15.50
C ARG A 184 -12.06 -13.98 14.07
N VAL A 185 -11.35 -13.34 13.16
CA VAL A 185 -11.54 -13.43 11.71
C VAL A 185 -10.25 -13.94 11.09
N TRP A 186 -10.40 -14.77 10.06
CA TRP A 186 -9.28 -15.33 9.33
C TRP A 186 -9.33 -14.85 7.89
N PHE A 187 -8.28 -14.16 7.46
CA PHE A 187 -8.10 -13.81 6.07
C PHE A 187 -6.61 -13.75 5.74
N VAL A 188 -6.30 -14.00 4.47
CA VAL A 188 -4.97 -13.79 3.90
C VAL A 188 -5.15 -12.98 2.63
N ALA A 189 -4.35 -11.93 2.46
CA ALA A 189 -4.28 -11.19 1.22
C ALA A 189 -3.40 -11.96 0.22
N VAL A 190 -3.92 -12.19 -0.99
CA VAL A 190 -3.24 -12.90 -2.06
C VAL A 190 -3.14 -11.99 -3.28
N PRO A 191 -1.94 -11.82 -3.87
CA PRO A 191 -1.80 -11.14 -5.17
C PRO A 191 -2.40 -12.04 -6.25
N LEU A 192 -3.38 -11.53 -6.99
CA LEU A 192 -4.00 -12.26 -8.10
C LEU A 192 -3.24 -11.99 -9.40
N ASN A 193 -2.93 -10.73 -9.67
CA ASN A 193 -2.09 -10.33 -10.79
C ASN A 193 -1.24 -9.11 -10.41
N GLY A 194 0.06 -9.34 -10.21
CA GLY A 194 1.00 -8.28 -9.85
C GLY A 194 1.11 -7.15 -10.89
N LEU A 195 0.80 -7.41 -12.16
CA LEU A 195 0.84 -6.40 -13.22
C LEU A 195 -0.32 -5.39 -13.13
N PHE A 196 -1.34 -5.69 -12.34
CA PHE A 196 -2.49 -4.80 -12.12
C PHE A 196 -2.30 -3.88 -10.91
N GLY A 197 -1.13 -3.91 -10.27
CA GLY A 197 -0.72 -2.94 -9.26
C GLY A 197 0.51 -2.16 -9.72
N VAL A 198 0.57 -0.89 -9.38
CA VAL A 198 1.76 -0.04 -9.53
C VAL A 198 1.98 0.69 -8.22
N ASN A 199 3.22 0.71 -7.74
CA ASN A 199 3.57 1.49 -6.55
C ASN A 199 4.42 2.69 -6.94
N LEU A 200 4.01 3.89 -6.52
CA LEU A 200 4.79 5.10 -6.62
C LEU A 200 5.56 5.29 -5.31
N LEU A 201 6.89 5.40 -5.42
CA LEU A 201 7.78 5.63 -4.29
C LEU A 201 8.17 7.11 -4.28
N SER A 202 8.01 7.77 -3.15
CA SER A 202 8.28 9.20 -3.01
C SER A 202 8.82 9.54 -1.62
N GLY A 203 9.42 10.71 -1.48
CA GLY A 203 9.47 11.38 -0.19
C GLY A 203 8.14 12.09 0.10
N ALA A 204 8.11 12.84 1.19
CA ALA A 204 7.06 13.80 1.46
C ALA A 204 7.61 14.98 2.30
N SER A 205 6.96 16.13 2.21
CA SER A 205 7.21 17.26 3.11
C SER A 205 6.65 16.95 4.50
N THR A 206 7.48 17.08 5.53
CA THR A 206 7.07 16.91 6.94
C THR A 206 6.91 18.26 7.63
N VAL A 207 6.24 18.26 8.79
CA VAL A 207 6.21 19.44 9.66
C VAL A 207 7.64 19.72 10.15
N ALA A 208 8.11 20.95 9.98
CA ALA A 208 9.42 21.41 10.44
C ALA A 208 9.45 21.74 11.93
#